data_AF-A0A9W3SEE5-F1
#
_entry.id   AF-A0A9W3SEE5-F1
#
_cell.length_a   1.000
_cell.length_b   1.000
_cell.length_c   1.000
_cell.angle_alpha   90.00
_cell.angle_beta   90.00
_cell.angle_gamma   90.00
#
_symmetry.space_group_name_H-M   'P 1'
#
loop_
_entity.id
_entity.type
_entity.pdbx_description
1 polymer ?
#
loop_
_entity_poly.entity_id
_entity_poly.type
_entity_poly.pdbx_seq_one_letter_code
_entity_poly.pdbx_strand_id
1 'polypeptide(L)'
;MNLKSSNIYEKMNQYSVAGLSLAVICNGKLDEATAFGTLEAGTTRAVTTNSLFNSCSISKFITTMLVLMLSDQEVLHLDEDVNDKLTSWNIPTNLFTSQKSITLRNLLSHQSGLIDPPNSFEHYTPAKGLPNMSELLSGKTLYCPVPIEVTYKPESEFHYSDANFCIIELLLEDITGRSFSQLLEEHIFQPLQMKNSTLFSPKDIDKTDVFACGHNNDRTVTNEKYPFYPFAAASGIWTTPTDLSALVIEIIHSLQGKGKLKLSQKLVIDMISPQGCSKWTGLGVFLDDSNE
;
A
#
# COMPACT_ATOMS: atom_id res chain seq x y z
N MET A 1 15.85 19.40 -11.02
CA MET A 1 16.63 19.38 -9.75
C MET A 1 17.99 18.78 -10.09
N ASN A 2 19.13 19.46 -9.92
CA ASN A 2 20.44 18.87 -10.26
C ASN A 2 20.92 17.95 -9.13
N LEU A 3 20.41 16.72 -9.07
CA LEU A 3 20.88 15.68 -8.16
C LEU A 3 22.29 15.23 -8.60
N LYS A 4 23.35 15.82 -8.02
CA LYS A 4 24.71 15.36 -8.29
C LYS A 4 24.94 14.00 -7.63
N SER A 5 25.31 12.99 -8.41
CA SER A 5 25.53 11.61 -7.95
C SER A 5 26.53 11.49 -6.79
N SER A 6 27.53 12.38 -6.72
CA SER A 6 28.50 12.39 -5.61
C SER A 6 27.86 12.67 -4.25
N ASN A 7 26.89 13.60 -4.19
CA ASN A 7 26.15 13.92 -2.96
C ASN A 7 25.27 12.74 -2.52
N ILE A 8 24.70 11.99 -3.47
CA ILE A 8 23.89 10.81 -3.17
C ILE A 8 24.74 9.71 -2.53
N TYR A 9 25.91 9.38 -3.09
CA TYR A 9 26.80 8.37 -2.49
C TYR A 9 27.32 8.78 -1.11
N GLU A 10 27.65 10.06 -0.92
CA GLU A 10 28.03 10.60 0.39
C GLU A 10 26.92 10.40 1.42
N LYS A 11 25.66 10.71 1.07
CA LYS A 11 24.50 10.51 1.93
C LYS A 11 24.20 9.04 2.19
N MET A 12 24.26 8.19 1.16
CA MET A 12 24.09 6.75 1.33
C MET A 12 25.12 6.18 2.30
N ASN A 13 26.37 6.63 2.24
CA ASN A 13 27.42 6.26 3.20
C ASN A 13 27.17 6.81 4.60
N GLN A 14 26.76 8.07 4.73
CA GLN A 14 26.40 8.67 6.02
C GLN A 14 25.28 7.90 6.74
N TYR A 15 24.27 7.45 5.99
CA TYR A 15 23.06 6.81 6.53
C TYR A 15 23.04 5.29 6.39
N SER A 16 24.18 4.66 6.11
CA SER A 16 24.26 3.21 6.00
C SER A 16 23.28 2.61 4.96
N VAL A 17 22.96 3.33 3.89
CA VAL A 17 22.09 2.82 2.80
C VAL A 17 22.92 1.98 1.83
N ALA A 18 22.53 0.71 1.63
CA ALA A 18 23.24 -0.20 0.72
C ALA A 18 22.89 0.04 -0.76
N GLY A 19 21.61 0.28 -1.05
CA GLY A 19 21.09 0.48 -2.40
C GLY A 19 19.93 1.46 -2.43
N LEU A 20 19.82 2.22 -3.51
CA LEU A 20 18.81 3.26 -3.69
C LEU A 20 18.38 3.29 -5.16
N SER A 21 17.08 3.45 -5.40
CA SER A 21 16.52 3.75 -6.71
C SER A 21 15.60 4.98 -6.57
N LEU A 22 15.61 5.85 -7.57
CA LEU A 22 14.89 7.13 -7.58
C LEU A 22 14.20 7.34 -8.93
N ALA A 23 13.00 7.92 -8.90
CA ALA A 23 12.30 8.41 -10.08
C ALA A 23 11.85 9.86 -9.83
N VAL A 24 12.08 10.74 -10.79
CA VAL A 24 11.74 12.17 -10.72
C VAL A 24 10.64 12.46 -11.73
N ILE A 25 9.55 13.06 -11.26
CA ILE A 25 8.45 13.50 -12.11
C ILE A 25 8.56 15.01 -12.30
N CYS A 26 8.49 15.49 -13.54
CA CYS A 26 8.38 16.91 -13.87
C CYS A 26 7.25 17.11 -14.89
N ASN A 27 6.38 18.09 -14.63
CA ASN A 27 5.27 18.45 -15.52
C ASN A 27 4.37 17.26 -15.92
N GLY A 28 4.06 16.38 -14.97
CA GLY A 28 3.21 15.20 -15.19
C GLY A 28 3.86 14.09 -16.03
N LYS A 29 5.19 14.06 -16.12
CA LYS A 29 5.94 13.03 -16.85
C LYS A 29 7.15 12.58 -16.05
N LEU A 30 7.54 11.32 -16.24
CA LEU A 30 8.82 10.83 -15.75
C LEU A 30 9.94 11.58 -16.48
N ASP A 31 10.76 12.28 -15.71
CA ASP A 31 11.89 13.09 -16.20
C ASP A 31 13.19 12.27 -16.14
N GLU A 32 13.44 11.62 -15.00
CA GLU A 32 14.66 10.87 -14.75
C GLU A 32 14.37 9.66 -13.86
N ALA A 33 15.08 8.55 -14.08
CA ALA A 33 15.15 7.43 -13.15
C ALA A 33 16.63 7.02 -12.97
N THR A 34 17.08 6.92 -11.74
CA THR A 34 18.48 6.59 -11.40
C THR A 34 18.55 5.57 -10.27
N ALA A 35 19.66 4.84 -10.22
CA ALA A 35 19.91 3.82 -9.22
C ALA A 35 21.36 3.82 -8.76
N PHE A 36 21.57 3.45 -7.51
CA PHE A 36 22.86 3.53 -6.81
C PHE A 36 23.01 2.33 -5.87
N GLY A 37 24.25 1.86 -5.69
CA GLY A 37 24.59 0.84 -4.70
C GLY A 37 24.20 -0.58 -5.10
N THR A 38 23.93 -1.44 -4.10
CA THR A 38 23.71 -2.87 -4.30
C THR A 38 22.38 -3.35 -3.70
N LEU A 39 21.81 -4.39 -4.31
CA LEU A 39 20.61 -5.09 -3.83
C LEU A 39 20.88 -5.85 -2.54
N GLU A 40 22.11 -6.32 -2.37
CA GLU A 40 22.56 -7.07 -1.20
C GLU A 40 23.95 -6.56 -0.81
N ALA A 41 24.07 -6.05 0.42
CA ALA A 41 25.34 -5.57 0.96
C ALA A 41 26.39 -6.68 0.96
N GLY A 42 27.62 -6.35 0.59
CA GLY A 42 28.72 -7.31 0.46
C GLY A 42 28.72 -8.12 -0.84
N THR A 43 27.79 -7.86 -1.76
CA THR A 43 27.76 -8.50 -3.08
C THR A 43 28.02 -7.48 -4.20
N THR A 44 28.16 -7.97 -5.44
CA THR A 44 28.24 -7.12 -6.66
C THR A 44 26.90 -6.93 -7.35
N ARG A 45 25.79 -7.38 -6.76
CA ARG A 45 24.43 -7.27 -7.32
C ARG A 45 23.99 -5.81 -7.29
N ALA A 46 24.16 -5.08 -8.39
CA ALA A 46 23.86 -3.65 -8.45
C ALA A 46 22.35 -3.38 -8.44
N VAL A 47 21.94 -2.28 -7.79
CA VAL A 47 20.58 -1.75 -7.98
C VAL A 47 20.47 -1.17 -9.40
N THR A 48 19.35 -1.44 -10.05
CA THR A 48 18.96 -0.84 -11.33
C THR A 48 17.60 -0.15 -11.19
N THR A 49 17.18 0.62 -12.18
CA THR A 49 15.83 1.22 -12.22
C THR A 49 14.71 0.18 -12.31
N ASN A 50 15.05 -1.08 -12.62
CA ASN A 50 14.13 -2.23 -12.65
C ASN A 50 14.22 -3.10 -11.39
N SER A 51 15.06 -2.75 -10.42
CA SER A 51 15.19 -3.51 -9.19
C SER A 51 13.97 -3.32 -8.30
N LEU A 52 13.38 -4.42 -7.84
CA LEU A 52 12.17 -4.42 -7.03
C LEU A 52 12.50 -4.24 -5.56
N PHE A 53 11.73 -3.39 -4.90
CA PHE A 53 11.77 -3.15 -3.47
C PHE A 53 10.41 -3.47 -2.87
N ASN A 54 10.39 -4.00 -1.64
CA ASN A 54 9.16 -4.05 -0.87
C ASN A 54 8.71 -2.60 -0.61
N SER A 55 7.49 -2.27 -1.02
CA SER A 55 6.96 -0.90 -0.92
C SER A 55 6.35 -0.59 0.45
N CYS A 56 6.25 -1.59 1.33
CA CYS A 56 5.61 -1.52 2.63
C CYS A 56 4.27 -0.78 2.49
N SER A 57 4.01 0.19 3.37
CA SER A 57 2.79 0.99 3.41
C SER A 57 2.46 1.78 2.14
N ILE A 58 3.38 1.94 1.18
CA ILE A 58 3.02 2.50 -0.14
C ILE A 58 2.01 1.58 -0.86
N SER A 59 1.94 0.30 -0.50
CA SER A 59 0.89 -0.62 -0.98
C SER A 59 -0.52 -0.05 -0.79
N LYS A 60 -0.77 0.68 0.32
CA LYS A 60 -2.06 1.33 0.60
C LYS A 60 -2.46 2.37 -0.44
N PHE A 61 -1.49 3.12 -0.95
CA PHE A 61 -1.73 4.09 -2.02
C PHE A 61 -2.16 3.39 -3.32
N ILE A 62 -1.53 2.26 -3.64
CA ILE A 62 -1.89 1.43 -4.81
C ILE A 62 -3.30 0.84 -4.62
N THR A 63 -3.58 0.28 -3.44
CA THR A 63 -4.90 -0.24 -3.06
C THR A 63 -5.98 0.84 -3.18
N THR A 64 -5.69 2.06 -2.74
CA THR A 64 -6.64 3.18 -2.82
C THR A 64 -6.99 3.48 -4.28
N MET A 65 -5.99 3.52 -5.17
CA MET A 65 -6.23 3.71 -6.60
C MET A 65 -7.14 2.61 -7.18
N LEU A 66 -6.97 1.36 -6.73
CA LEU A 66 -7.87 0.25 -7.11
C LEU A 66 -9.30 0.48 -6.59
N VAL A 67 -9.47 0.86 -5.33
CA VAL A 67 -10.80 1.13 -4.74
C VAL A 67 -11.50 2.27 -5.46
N LEU A 68 -10.81 3.37 -5.74
CA LEU A 68 -11.40 4.52 -6.46
C LEU A 68 -11.79 4.13 -7.89
N MET A 69 -10.97 3.31 -8.57
CA MET A 69 -11.26 2.81 -9.91
C MET A 69 -12.52 1.94 -9.90
N LEU A 70 -12.67 1.04 -8.92
CA LEU A 70 -13.87 0.21 -8.77
C LEU A 70 -15.09 1.04 -8.38
N SER A 71 -14.89 2.14 -7.64
CA SER A 71 -15.97 3.05 -7.28
C SER A 71 -16.51 3.85 -8.47
N ASP A 72 -15.63 4.37 -9.33
CA ASP A 72 -16.07 5.03 -10.58
C ASP A 72 -16.76 4.07 -11.56
N GLN A 73 -16.47 2.77 -11.47
CA GLN A 73 -17.15 1.72 -12.22
C GLN A 73 -18.48 1.28 -11.59
N GLU A 74 -18.90 1.90 -10.48
CA GLU A 74 -20.11 1.57 -9.72
C GLU A 74 -20.12 0.12 -9.20
N VAL A 75 -18.95 -0.51 -9.07
CA VAL A 75 -18.81 -1.87 -8.48
C VAL A 75 -18.99 -1.80 -6.96
N LEU A 76 -18.57 -0.68 -6.35
CA LEU A 76 -18.68 -0.38 -4.94
C LEU A 76 -18.87 1.13 -4.72
N HIS A 77 -19.30 1.53 -3.53
CA HIS A 77 -19.43 2.93 -3.17
C HIS A 77 -18.62 3.25 -1.91
N LEU A 78 -17.95 4.42 -1.91
CA LEU A 78 -17.10 4.81 -0.78
C LEU A 78 -17.86 5.00 0.54
N ASP A 79 -19.15 5.31 0.45
CA ASP A 79 -20.00 5.75 1.57
C ASP A 79 -21.07 4.72 1.98
N GLU A 80 -21.06 3.51 1.38
CA GLU A 80 -21.92 2.40 1.81
C GLU A 80 -21.32 1.66 3.02
N ASP A 81 -22.15 0.94 3.79
CA ASP A 81 -21.64 0.09 4.87
C ASP A 81 -20.87 -1.08 4.25
N VAL A 82 -19.60 -1.26 4.64
CA VAL A 82 -18.78 -2.37 4.13
C VAL A 82 -19.36 -3.73 4.52
N ASN A 83 -20.12 -3.82 5.62
CA ASN A 83 -20.80 -5.04 6.01
C ASN A 83 -21.93 -5.45 5.06
N ASP A 84 -22.44 -4.56 4.20
CA ASP A 84 -23.45 -4.92 3.20
C ASP A 84 -22.88 -5.81 2.08
N LYS A 85 -21.54 -5.85 1.94
CA LYS A 85 -20.83 -6.53 0.85
C LYS A 85 -19.84 -7.59 1.34
N LEU A 86 -19.36 -7.47 2.58
CA LEU A 86 -18.55 -8.48 3.23
C LEU A 86 -19.37 -9.76 3.48
N THR A 87 -18.87 -10.90 3.00
CA THR A 87 -19.53 -12.22 3.08
C THR A 87 -18.68 -13.28 3.77
N SER A 88 -17.35 -13.19 3.68
CA SER A 88 -16.42 -14.14 4.29
C SER A 88 -16.15 -13.85 5.77
N TRP A 89 -16.32 -12.60 6.20
CA TRP A 89 -16.22 -12.12 7.58
C TRP A 89 -16.82 -10.73 7.68
N ASN A 90 -17.47 -10.38 8.79
CA ASN A 90 -18.04 -9.05 9.00
C ASN A 90 -17.38 -8.35 10.18
N ILE A 91 -17.32 -7.01 10.11
CA ILE A 91 -16.93 -6.17 11.24
C ILE A 91 -17.94 -6.40 12.38
N PRO A 92 -17.50 -6.82 13.58
CA PRO A 92 -18.41 -7.13 14.68
C PRO A 92 -19.31 -5.95 15.08
N THR A 93 -20.59 -6.24 15.30
CA THR A 93 -21.54 -5.26 15.81
C THR A 93 -21.26 -4.96 17.29
N ASN A 94 -21.10 -3.68 17.62
CA ASN A 94 -20.93 -3.19 18.98
C ASN A 94 -21.58 -1.81 19.14
N LEU A 95 -21.36 -1.15 20.28
CA LEU A 95 -21.96 0.15 20.57
C LEU A 95 -21.61 1.23 19.53
N PHE A 96 -20.41 1.22 18.97
CA PHE A 96 -19.94 2.22 18.00
C PHE A 96 -20.50 1.94 16.61
N THR A 97 -20.40 0.70 16.13
CA THR A 97 -20.90 0.30 14.81
C THR A 97 -22.42 0.34 14.71
N SER A 98 -23.13 0.20 15.84
CA SER A 98 -24.59 0.39 15.90
C SER A 98 -25.02 1.85 15.76
N GLN A 99 -24.14 2.81 16.04
CA GLN A 99 -24.43 4.25 15.91
C GLN A 99 -24.02 4.80 14.54
N LYS A 100 -22.99 4.21 13.93
CA LYS A 100 -22.46 4.61 12.64
C LYS A 100 -21.82 3.41 11.96
N SER A 101 -22.30 3.09 10.75
CA SER A 101 -21.70 2.08 9.89
C SER A 101 -20.27 2.42 9.51
N ILE A 102 -19.47 1.40 9.21
CA ILE A 102 -18.11 1.58 8.71
C ILE A 102 -18.16 1.63 7.20
N THR A 103 -17.58 2.67 6.62
CA THR A 103 -17.53 2.85 5.16
C THR A 103 -16.11 2.66 4.63
N LEU A 104 -15.98 2.41 3.32
CA LEU A 104 -14.68 2.40 2.65
C LEU A 104 -13.93 3.72 2.84
N ARG A 105 -14.64 4.86 2.85
CA ARG A 105 -14.06 6.18 3.16
C ARG A 105 -13.42 6.20 4.53
N ASN A 106 -14.05 5.60 5.55
CA ASN A 106 -13.48 5.52 6.89
C ASN A 106 -12.23 4.64 6.95
N LEU A 107 -12.23 3.51 6.23
CA LEU A 107 -11.07 2.61 6.15
C LEU A 107 -9.89 3.28 5.45
N LEU A 108 -10.11 3.87 4.26
CA LEU A 108 -9.07 4.52 3.45
C LEU A 108 -8.44 5.73 4.17
N SER A 109 -9.22 6.46 4.96
CA SER A 109 -8.75 7.64 5.71
C SER A 109 -8.20 7.32 7.10
N HIS A 110 -8.17 6.05 7.50
CA HIS A 110 -7.75 5.60 8.83
C HIS A 110 -8.59 6.18 9.99
N GLN A 111 -9.88 6.36 9.75
CA GLN A 111 -10.84 6.94 10.71
C GLN A 111 -12.06 6.03 10.94
N SER A 112 -11.86 4.72 10.81
CA SER A 112 -12.87 3.68 11.07
C SER A 112 -13.11 3.39 12.55
N GLY A 113 -12.24 3.88 13.44
CA GLY A 113 -12.22 3.50 14.85
C GLY A 113 -11.55 2.14 15.11
N LEU A 114 -10.88 1.57 14.10
CA LEU A 114 -10.03 0.38 14.24
C LEU A 114 -8.62 0.79 14.69
N ILE A 115 -8.05 -0.01 15.58
CA ILE A 115 -6.65 0.09 16.03
C ILE A 115 -6.01 -1.27 15.84
N ASP A 116 -4.81 -1.29 15.29
CA ASP A 116 -4.04 -2.52 15.15
C ASP A 116 -3.67 -3.07 16.53
N PRO A 117 -3.99 -4.35 16.82
CA PRO A 117 -3.58 -4.96 18.08
C PRO A 117 -2.05 -4.97 18.23
N PRO A 118 -1.50 -4.94 19.45
CA PRO A 118 -0.08 -5.12 19.65
C PRO A 118 0.44 -6.43 19.04
N ASN A 119 1.64 -6.38 18.43
CA ASN A 119 2.28 -7.51 17.76
C ASN A 119 1.44 -8.11 16.61
N SER A 120 0.67 -7.27 15.91
CA SER A 120 -0.06 -7.65 14.71
C SER A 120 0.64 -7.18 13.43
N PHE A 121 0.28 -7.78 12.29
CA PHE A 121 0.75 -7.38 10.96
C PHE A 121 2.28 -7.38 10.81
N GLU A 122 2.94 -8.35 11.44
CA GLU A 122 4.38 -8.58 11.26
C GLU A 122 4.69 -9.26 9.92
N HIS A 123 5.95 -9.17 9.49
CA HIS A 123 6.43 -9.86 8.30
C HIS A 123 6.27 -11.39 8.42
N TYR A 124 6.12 -12.02 7.28
CA TYR A 124 6.01 -13.46 7.12
C TYR A 124 7.24 -14.18 7.65
N THR A 125 7.01 -15.28 8.36
CA THR A 125 8.04 -16.27 8.63
C THR A 125 7.52 -17.66 8.25
N PRO A 126 8.41 -18.58 7.80
CA PRO A 126 8.01 -19.95 7.49
C PRO A 126 7.28 -20.65 8.65
N ALA A 127 7.65 -20.34 9.90
CA ALA A 127 7.05 -20.90 11.10
C ALA A 127 5.59 -20.44 11.32
N LYS A 128 5.22 -19.24 10.87
CA LYS A 128 3.86 -18.70 11.00
C LYS A 128 2.93 -19.09 9.85
N GLY A 129 3.48 -19.46 8.69
CA GLY A 129 2.70 -19.81 7.50
C GLY A 129 1.98 -18.61 6.86
N LEU A 130 1.14 -18.86 5.85
CA LEU A 130 0.29 -17.84 5.24
C LEU A 130 -1.06 -17.81 5.97
N PRO A 131 -1.53 -16.65 6.48
CA PRO A 131 -2.84 -16.54 7.09
C PRO A 131 -3.96 -16.55 6.04
N ASN A 132 -5.12 -17.08 6.41
CA ASN A 132 -6.37 -16.72 5.74
C ASN A 132 -6.84 -15.35 6.26
N MET A 133 -7.31 -14.47 5.38
CA MET A 133 -7.68 -13.10 5.73
C MET A 133 -8.84 -13.03 6.74
N SER A 134 -9.87 -13.88 6.63
CA SER A 134 -10.98 -13.89 7.59
C SER A 134 -10.55 -14.41 8.97
N GLU A 135 -9.65 -15.39 9.00
CA GLU A 135 -9.04 -15.88 10.25
C GLU A 135 -8.14 -14.82 10.89
N LEU A 136 -7.38 -14.07 10.09
CA LEU A 136 -6.55 -12.95 10.53
C LEU A 136 -7.41 -11.90 11.23
N LEU A 137 -8.46 -11.43 10.56
CA LEU A 137 -9.39 -10.43 11.10
C LEU A 137 -10.18 -10.95 12.32
N SER A 138 -10.41 -12.26 12.39
CA SER A 138 -11.04 -12.92 13.55
C SER A 138 -10.09 -13.13 14.74
N GLY A 139 -8.83 -12.73 14.65
CA GLY A 139 -7.86 -12.91 15.74
C GLY A 139 -7.34 -14.34 15.89
N LYS A 140 -7.42 -15.16 14.86
CA LYS A 140 -7.13 -16.61 14.91
C LYS A 140 -5.75 -16.98 14.36
N THR A 141 -4.90 -16.00 14.07
CA THR A 141 -3.59 -16.25 13.45
C THR A 141 -2.45 -15.70 14.30
N LEU A 142 -1.23 -16.17 14.03
CA LEU A 142 -0.02 -15.64 14.68
C LEU A 142 0.37 -14.23 14.21
N TYR A 143 -0.31 -13.70 13.18
CA TYR A 143 -0.13 -12.33 12.71
C TYR A 143 -1.17 -11.37 13.30
N CYS A 144 -2.21 -11.88 13.94
CA CYS A 144 -3.17 -11.10 14.71
C CYS A 144 -3.89 -12.06 15.67
N PRO A 145 -3.47 -12.14 16.94
CA PRO A 145 -4.05 -13.07 17.92
C PRO A 145 -5.26 -12.48 18.68
N VAL A 146 -5.70 -11.29 18.29
CA VAL A 146 -6.84 -10.58 18.88
C VAL A 146 -7.81 -10.23 17.75
N PRO A 147 -9.13 -10.41 17.93
CA PRO A 147 -10.11 -10.01 16.92
C PRO A 147 -10.04 -8.52 16.60
N ILE A 148 -10.17 -8.19 15.32
CA ILE A 148 -10.29 -6.81 14.86
C ILE A 148 -11.70 -6.30 15.15
N GLU A 149 -11.79 -5.25 15.95
CA GLU A 149 -13.04 -4.65 16.38
C GLU A 149 -12.93 -3.12 16.43
N VAL A 150 -14.05 -2.44 16.17
CA VAL A 150 -14.14 -0.98 16.26
C VAL A 150 -14.15 -0.57 17.74
N THR A 151 -13.14 0.16 18.19
CA THR A 151 -12.95 0.54 19.60
C THR A 151 -13.29 2.00 19.88
N TYR A 152 -13.49 2.80 18.83
CA TYR A 152 -13.86 4.21 18.90
C TYR A 152 -14.98 4.52 17.91
N LYS A 153 -15.65 5.67 18.10
CA LYS A 153 -16.67 6.12 17.15
C LYS A 153 -16.02 6.42 15.79
N PRO A 154 -16.57 5.92 14.66
CA PRO A 154 -16.04 6.24 13.34
C PRO A 154 -16.03 7.76 13.10
N GLU A 155 -14.92 8.26 12.55
CA GLU A 155 -14.60 9.68 12.34
C GLU A 155 -14.46 10.52 13.62
N SER A 156 -14.27 9.92 14.81
CA SER A 156 -13.93 10.70 16.01
C SER A 156 -12.43 10.95 16.16
N GLU A 157 -11.60 10.01 15.68
CA GLU A 157 -10.14 10.04 15.81
C GLU A 157 -9.47 9.40 14.58
N PHE A 158 -8.20 9.72 14.38
CA PHE A 158 -7.34 9.04 13.40
C PHE A 158 -6.48 7.98 14.10
N HIS A 159 -6.46 6.78 13.54
CA HIS A 159 -5.57 5.70 13.95
C HIS A 159 -5.03 4.98 12.71
N TYR A 160 -3.74 5.15 12.44
CA TYR A 160 -3.07 4.43 11.36
C TYR A 160 -3.15 2.92 11.63
N SER A 161 -3.66 2.17 10.65
CA SER A 161 -4.06 0.77 10.86
C SER A 161 -3.97 -0.03 9.56
N ASP A 162 -3.22 -1.13 9.61
CA ASP A 162 -3.13 -2.16 8.57
C ASP A 162 -4.43 -2.98 8.50
N ALA A 163 -5.14 -3.14 9.62
CA ALA A 163 -6.43 -3.82 9.66
C ALA A 163 -7.45 -3.19 8.69
N ASN A 164 -7.44 -1.85 8.55
CA ASN A 164 -8.31 -1.17 7.57
C ASN A 164 -8.10 -1.70 6.15
N PHE A 165 -6.84 -1.89 5.75
CA PHE A 165 -6.50 -2.32 4.40
C PHE A 165 -6.65 -3.83 4.23
N CYS A 166 -6.52 -4.62 5.30
CA CYS A 166 -6.89 -6.04 5.30
C CYS A 166 -8.40 -6.23 5.07
N ILE A 167 -9.24 -5.38 5.68
CA ILE A 167 -10.69 -5.38 5.44
C ILE A 167 -10.99 -4.97 3.99
N ILE A 168 -10.31 -3.95 3.46
CA ILE A 168 -10.44 -3.55 2.05
C ILE A 168 -10.07 -4.72 1.13
N GLU A 169 -8.96 -5.41 1.38
CA GLU A 169 -8.56 -6.58 0.60
C GLU A 169 -9.67 -7.63 0.56
N LEU A 170 -10.17 -8.04 1.74
CA LEU A 170 -11.24 -9.03 1.85
C LEU A 170 -12.52 -8.58 1.14
N LEU A 171 -12.92 -7.32 1.32
CA LEU A 171 -14.10 -6.74 0.69
C LEU A 171 -14.01 -6.80 -0.84
N LEU A 172 -12.85 -6.44 -1.41
CA LEU A 172 -12.65 -6.48 -2.86
C LEU A 172 -12.71 -7.91 -3.40
N GLU A 173 -12.15 -8.88 -2.68
CA GLU A 173 -12.20 -10.29 -3.05
C GLU A 173 -13.63 -10.85 -2.93
N ASP A 174 -14.36 -10.52 -1.86
CA ASP A 174 -15.75 -10.95 -1.64
C ASP A 174 -16.71 -10.41 -2.73
N ILE A 175 -16.56 -9.14 -3.12
CA ILE A 175 -17.41 -8.51 -4.15
C ILE A 175 -17.14 -9.12 -5.53
N THR A 176 -15.87 -9.34 -5.86
CA THR A 176 -15.47 -9.67 -7.23
C THR A 176 -15.31 -11.18 -7.48
N GLY A 177 -15.10 -11.96 -6.42
CA GLY A 177 -14.71 -13.38 -6.51
C GLY A 177 -13.32 -13.59 -7.10
N ARG A 178 -12.49 -12.55 -7.18
CA ARG A 178 -11.16 -12.55 -7.80
C ARG A 178 -10.12 -12.20 -6.76
N SER A 179 -8.92 -12.77 -6.89
CA SER A 179 -7.86 -12.47 -5.90
C SER A 179 -7.37 -11.04 -6.04
N PHE A 180 -6.91 -10.47 -4.93
CA PHE A 180 -6.36 -9.12 -4.90
C PHE A 180 -5.23 -8.91 -5.92
N SER A 181 -4.40 -9.94 -6.13
CA SER A 181 -3.36 -9.97 -7.18
C SER A 181 -3.94 -9.74 -8.59
N GLN A 182 -5.01 -10.47 -8.92
CA GLN A 182 -5.66 -10.36 -10.22
C GLN A 182 -6.32 -8.98 -10.42
N LEU A 183 -6.87 -8.41 -9.34
CA LEU A 183 -7.46 -7.07 -9.39
C LEU A 183 -6.39 -6.00 -9.64
N LEU A 184 -5.26 -6.05 -8.94
CA LEU A 184 -4.14 -5.13 -9.18
C LEU A 184 -3.59 -5.27 -10.60
N GLU A 185 -3.37 -6.50 -11.07
CA GLU A 185 -2.82 -6.76 -12.39
C GLU A 185 -3.69 -6.16 -13.50
N GLU A 186 -5.00 -6.45 -13.47
CA GLU A 186 -5.91 -6.05 -14.53
C GLU A 186 -6.27 -4.56 -14.50
N HIS A 187 -6.42 -3.99 -13.32
CA HIS A 187 -6.95 -2.63 -13.20
C HIS A 187 -5.89 -1.57 -12.95
N ILE A 188 -4.72 -1.94 -12.45
CA ILE A 188 -3.65 -0.99 -12.11
C ILE A 188 -2.39 -1.27 -12.94
N PHE A 189 -1.78 -2.45 -12.80
CA PHE A 189 -0.45 -2.70 -13.34
C PHE A 189 -0.44 -2.75 -14.88
N GLN A 190 -1.34 -3.51 -15.51
CA GLN A 190 -1.41 -3.58 -16.98
C GLN A 190 -1.79 -2.23 -17.61
N PRO A 191 -2.86 -1.52 -17.18
CA PRO A 191 -3.24 -0.25 -17.79
C PRO A 191 -2.18 0.86 -17.66
N LEU A 192 -1.46 0.89 -16.54
CA LEU A 192 -0.38 1.85 -16.30
C LEU A 192 0.99 1.38 -16.78
N GLN A 193 1.10 0.13 -17.27
CA GLN A 193 2.34 -0.51 -17.71
C GLN A 193 3.40 -0.62 -16.60
N MET A 194 2.95 -0.88 -15.37
CA MET A 194 3.81 -1.12 -14.19
C MET A 194 4.37 -2.55 -14.22
N LYS A 195 5.30 -2.81 -15.15
CA LYS A 195 5.81 -4.16 -15.45
C LYS A 195 6.71 -4.74 -14.37
N ASN A 196 7.18 -3.93 -13.44
CA ASN A 196 8.04 -4.33 -12.33
C ASN A 196 7.28 -4.18 -10.99
N SER A 197 5.98 -4.40 -11.01
CA SER A 197 5.11 -4.39 -9.82
C SER A 197 4.43 -5.74 -9.68
N THR A 198 4.48 -6.31 -8.48
CA THR A 198 3.98 -7.67 -8.24
C THR A 198 3.69 -7.90 -6.76
N LEU A 199 2.89 -8.92 -6.48
CA LEU A 199 2.81 -9.52 -5.16
C LEU A 199 3.86 -10.62 -5.06
N PHE A 200 4.82 -10.41 -4.17
CA PHE A 200 5.90 -11.34 -3.95
C PHE A 200 5.39 -12.62 -3.28
N SER A 201 5.77 -13.78 -3.79
CA SER A 201 5.63 -15.05 -3.08
C SER A 201 6.99 -15.51 -2.56
N PRO A 202 7.08 -16.13 -1.36
CA PRO A 202 8.30 -16.79 -0.92
C PRO A 202 8.84 -17.84 -1.91
N LYS A 203 7.98 -18.37 -2.80
CA LYS A 203 8.36 -19.28 -3.88
C LYS A 203 9.13 -18.60 -5.02
N ASP A 204 9.20 -17.28 -5.04
CA ASP A 204 9.85 -16.48 -6.08
C ASP A 204 11.26 -16.01 -5.69
N ILE A 205 11.68 -16.26 -4.44
CA ILE A 205 13.02 -15.93 -3.91
C ILE A 205 14.15 -16.42 -4.82
N ASP A 206 14.03 -17.64 -5.36
CA ASP A 206 15.06 -18.25 -6.20
C ASP A 206 14.90 -17.94 -7.69
N LYS A 207 13.85 -17.21 -8.07
CA LYS A 207 13.47 -17.05 -9.49
C LYS A 207 14.01 -15.78 -10.12
N THR A 208 14.41 -14.77 -9.34
CA THR A 208 14.84 -13.49 -9.93
C THR A 208 15.93 -12.79 -9.10
N ASP A 209 16.96 -12.28 -9.79
CA ASP A 209 18.07 -11.54 -9.19
C ASP A 209 17.76 -10.07 -8.91
N VAL A 210 16.52 -9.61 -9.19
CA VAL A 210 16.14 -8.19 -9.21
C VAL A 210 15.56 -7.67 -7.89
N PHE A 211 15.22 -8.55 -6.94
CA PHE A 211 14.72 -8.16 -5.63
C PHE A 211 15.85 -7.62 -4.74
N ALA A 212 15.60 -6.46 -4.12
CA ALA A 212 16.45 -5.90 -3.09
C ALA A 212 16.26 -6.64 -1.75
N CYS A 213 17.35 -6.96 -1.08
CA CYS A 213 17.32 -7.49 0.28
C CYS A 213 17.03 -6.36 1.29
N GLY A 214 16.47 -6.71 2.45
CA GLY A 214 16.43 -5.88 3.63
C GLY A 214 17.81 -5.80 4.29
N HIS A 215 18.12 -4.62 4.86
CA HIS A 215 19.34 -4.38 5.62
C HIS A 215 19.01 -3.77 6.98
N ASN A 216 19.77 -4.13 8.00
CA ASN A 216 19.77 -3.46 9.30
C ASN A 216 20.49 -2.10 9.22
N ASN A 217 20.38 -1.29 10.28
CA ASN A 217 21.01 0.04 10.37
C ASN A 217 22.55 0.02 10.22
N ASP A 218 23.18 -1.14 10.38
CA ASP A 218 24.62 -1.36 10.20
C ASP A 218 24.99 -1.94 8.81
N ARG A 219 24.05 -1.95 7.85
CA ARG A 219 24.15 -2.54 6.50
C ARG A 219 24.17 -4.07 6.45
N THR A 220 24.10 -4.77 7.58
CA THR A 220 24.02 -6.24 7.54
C THR A 220 22.69 -6.67 6.93
N VAL A 221 22.70 -7.74 6.13
CA VAL A 221 21.47 -8.28 5.51
C VAL A 221 20.60 -8.91 6.60
N THR A 222 19.29 -8.69 6.55
CA THR A 222 18.33 -9.31 7.49
C THR A 222 18.25 -10.82 7.31
N ASN A 223 17.82 -11.55 8.34
CA ASN A 223 17.79 -13.03 8.32
C ASN A 223 16.90 -13.59 7.20
N GLU A 224 15.72 -13.00 7.01
CA GLU A 224 14.74 -13.41 6.01
C GLU A 224 15.13 -12.96 4.60
N LYS A 225 16.15 -12.10 4.48
CA LYS A 225 16.63 -11.38 3.29
C LYS A 225 15.59 -10.54 2.58
N TYR A 226 14.42 -11.09 2.25
CA TYR A 226 13.36 -10.43 1.49
C TYR A 226 12.12 -10.28 2.38
N PRO A 227 11.76 -9.05 2.80
CA PRO A 227 10.58 -8.85 3.61
C PRO A 227 9.32 -9.17 2.81
N PHE A 228 8.47 -10.03 3.36
CA PHE A 228 7.19 -10.39 2.78
C PHE A 228 6.09 -10.18 3.80
N TYR A 229 5.00 -9.53 3.41
CA TYR A 229 3.85 -9.28 4.26
C TYR A 229 2.62 -9.91 3.61
N PRO A 230 1.94 -10.86 4.29
CA PRO A 230 0.85 -11.63 3.68
C PRO A 230 -0.50 -10.88 3.61
N PHE A 231 -0.52 -9.58 3.87
CA PHE A 231 -1.66 -8.67 3.76
C PHE A 231 -1.29 -7.63 2.71
N ALA A 232 -1.54 -8.01 1.46
CA ALA A 232 -1.02 -7.38 0.27
C ALA A 232 -1.46 -5.91 0.15
N ALA A 233 -2.73 -5.63 0.41
CA ALA A 233 -3.31 -4.31 0.31
C ALA A 233 -2.69 -3.31 1.29
N ALA A 234 -2.22 -3.79 2.44
CA ALA A 234 -1.60 -2.97 3.48
C ALA A 234 -0.10 -2.80 3.26
N SER A 235 0.64 -3.86 2.87
CA SER A 235 2.12 -3.78 2.81
C SER A 235 2.85 -4.81 1.91
N GLY A 236 2.13 -5.65 1.16
CA GLY A 236 2.75 -6.79 0.46
C GLY A 236 3.26 -6.53 -0.96
N ILE A 237 3.06 -5.33 -1.52
CA ILE A 237 3.42 -5.04 -2.92
C ILE A 237 4.92 -4.76 -3.05
N TRP A 238 5.55 -5.43 -4.00
CA TRP A 238 6.90 -5.14 -4.46
C TRP A 238 6.83 -4.38 -5.78
N THR A 239 7.62 -3.31 -5.90
CA THR A 239 7.55 -2.39 -7.05
C THR A 239 8.87 -1.67 -7.27
N THR A 240 8.90 -0.75 -8.24
CA THR A 240 10.02 0.16 -8.51
C THR A 240 9.57 1.61 -8.36
N PRO A 241 10.48 2.56 -8.07
CA PRO A 241 10.15 3.98 -8.12
C PRO A 241 9.58 4.42 -9.47
N THR A 242 10.05 3.82 -10.56
CA THR A 242 9.57 4.08 -11.93
C THR A 242 8.09 3.71 -12.07
N ASP A 243 7.70 2.53 -11.59
CA ASP A 243 6.30 2.08 -11.64
C ASP A 243 5.41 2.92 -10.72
N LEU A 244 5.87 3.21 -9.49
CA LEU A 244 5.15 4.11 -8.59
C LEU A 244 4.95 5.51 -9.18
N SER A 245 5.91 5.99 -9.97
CA SER A 245 5.77 7.28 -10.65
C SER A 245 4.59 7.31 -11.62
N ALA A 246 4.23 6.17 -12.21
CA ALA A 246 3.10 6.06 -13.12
C ALA A 246 1.76 6.33 -12.41
N LEU A 247 1.62 5.94 -11.14
CA LEU A 247 0.43 6.23 -10.33
C LEU A 247 0.30 7.72 -10.01
N VAL A 248 1.41 8.37 -9.64
CA VAL A 248 1.41 9.81 -9.37
C VAL A 248 1.11 10.61 -10.65
N ILE A 249 1.70 10.21 -11.77
CA ILE A 249 1.40 10.78 -13.09
C ILE A 249 -0.07 10.55 -13.46
N GLU A 250 -0.62 9.37 -13.17
CA GLU A 250 -2.03 9.06 -13.40
C GLU A 250 -2.96 9.98 -12.62
N ILE A 251 -2.65 10.28 -11.35
CA ILE A 251 -3.40 11.27 -10.55
C ILE A 251 -3.35 12.65 -11.21
N ILE A 252 -2.15 13.12 -11.58
CA ILE A 252 -1.97 14.44 -12.25
C ILE A 252 -2.79 14.51 -13.54
N HIS A 253 -2.77 13.45 -14.34
CA HIS A 253 -3.55 13.40 -15.59
C HIS A 253 -5.05 13.26 -15.34
N SER A 254 -5.48 12.51 -14.32
CA SER A 254 -6.89 12.36 -13.96
C SER A 254 -7.49 13.68 -13.49
N LEU A 255 -6.75 14.50 -12.74
CA LEU A 255 -7.14 15.89 -12.42
C LEU A 255 -7.35 16.76 -13.67
N GLN A 256 -6.73 16.41 -14.80
CA GLN A 256 -6.92 17.09 -16.09
C GLN A 256 -7.96 16.41 -17.00
N GLY A 257 -8.62 15.35 -16.53
CA GLY A 257 -9.54 14.54 -17.33
C GLY A 257 -8.86 13.69 -18.41
N LYS A 258 -7.57 13.37 -18.25
CA LYS A 258 -6.72 12.66 -19.23
C LYS A 258 -6.11 11.36 -18.68
N GLY A 259 -6.52 10.94 -17.48
CA GLY A 259 -6.03 9.71 -16.85
C GLY A 259 -6.34 8.47 -17.68
N LYS A 260 -5.42 7.50 -17.70
CA LYS A 260 -5.58 6.21 -18.38
C LYS A 260 -6.59 5.30 -17.68
N LEU A 261 -6.67 5.38 -16.35
CA LEU A 261 -7.62 4.62 -15.54
C LEU A 261 -9.03 5.19 -15.59
N LYS A 262 -9.21 6.35 -16.25
CA LYS A 262 -10.48 7.07 -16.38
C LYS A 262 -11.10 7.43 -15.03
N LEU A 263 -10.26 7.64 -14.01
CA LEU A 263 -10.72 8.14 -12.73
C LEU A 263 -11.35 9.53 -12.92
N SER A 264 -12.51 9.72 -12.31
CA SER A 264 -13.23 10.98 -12.33
C SER A 264 -12.44 12.02 -11.54
N GLN A 265 -12.43 13.26 -12.06
CA GLN A 265 -11.81 14.38 -11.36
C GLN A 265 -12.35 14.53 -9.94
N LYS A 266 -13.64 14.23 -9.73
CA LYS A 266 -14.28 14.26 -8.42
C LYS A 266 -13.62 13.30 -7.44
N LEU A 267 -13.46 12.02 -7.80
CA LEU A 267 -12.84 11.04 -6.89
C LEU A 267 -11.36 11.35 -6.64
N VAL A 268 -10.64 11.84 -7.64
CA VAL A 268 -9.23 12.22 -7.43
C VAL A 268 -9.10 13.45 -6.54
N ILE A 269 -9.99 14.44 -6.68
CA ILE A 269 -10.05 15.58 -5.75
C ILE A 269 -10.41 15.10 -4.35
N ASP A 270 -11.38 14.21 -4.20
CA ASP A 270 -11.79 13.64 -2.91
C ASP A 270 -10.63 12.90 -2.23
N MET A 271 -9.87 12.10 -2.99
CA MET A 271 -8.66 11.42 -2.52
C MET A 271 -7.65 12.35 -1.87
N ILE A 272 -7.43 13.53 -2.45
CA ILE A 272 -6.44 14.53 -1.99
C ILE A 272 -7.08 15.67 -1.18
N SER A 273 -8.33 15.50 -0.73
CA SER A 273 -9.03 16.47 0.11
C SER A 273 -9.11 15.97 1.56
N PRO A 274 -9.16 16.89 2.56
CA PRO A 274 -9.35 16.54 3.96
C PRO A 274 -10.55 15.62 4.20
N GLN A 275 -10.34 14.51 4.91
CA GLN A 275 -11.37 13.54 5.25
C GLN A 275 -11.68 13.52 6.75
N GLY A 276 -12.95 13.31 7.10
CA GLY A 276 -13.41 13.09 8.48
C GLY A 276 -12.96 14.17 9.48
N CYS A 277 -12.49 13.74 10.65
CA CYS A 277 -12.01 14.60 11.73
C CYS A 277 -10.55 15.08 11.56
N SER A 278 -9.73 14.40 10.76
CA SER A 278 -8.31 14.70 10.63
C SER A 278 -7.99 15.35 9.29
N LYS A 279 -7.81 16.67 9.31
CA LYS A 279 -7.70 17.48 8.08
C LYS A 279 -6.47 17.17 7.22
N TRP A 280 -5.43 16.62 7.81
CA TRP A 280 -4.19 16.22 7.13
C TRP A 280 -4.28 14.80 6.50
N THR A 281 -5.46 14.19 6.49
CA THR A 281 -5.69 12.85 5.92
C THR A 281 -6.58 12.95 4.69
N GLY A 282 -6.15 12.31 3.61
CA GLY A 282 -6.96 12.06 2.41
C GLY A 282 -7.49 10.61 2.40
N LEU A 283 -7.85 10.12 1.22
CA LEU A 283 -8.14 8.69 1.03
C LEU A 283 -6.82 7.98 0.68
N GLY A 284 -6.28 7.22 1.62
CA GLY A 284 -5.03 6.45 1.44
C GLY A 284 -3.77 7.30 1.24
N VAL A 285 -3.84 8.60 1.52
CA VAL A 285 -2.75 9.57 1.42
C VAL A 285 -2.74 10.52 2.61
N PHE A 286 -1.57 11.08 2.90
CA PHE A 286 -1.43 12.19 3.84
C PHE A 286 -1.28 13.49 3.07
N LEU A 287 -1.95 14.53 3.58
CA LEU A 287 -1.94 15.86 3.02
C LEU A 287 -0.95 16.69 3.82
N ASP A 288 0.01 17.29 3.11
CA ASP A 288 0.90 18.27 3.71
C ASP A 288 0.14 19.60 3.86
N ASP A 289 0.12 20.15 5.08
CA ASP A 289 -0.52 21.43 5.36
C ASP A 289 0.49 22.53 5.06
N SER A 290 0.85 22.72 3.79
CA SER A 290 1.85 23.71 3.38
C SER A 290 1.36 25.16 3.46
N ASN A 291 0.46 25.45 4.41
CA ASN A 291 0.14 26.79 4.90
C ASN A 291 0.99 27.18 6.12
N GLU A 292 2.02 26.40 6.48
CA GLU A 292 3.08 26.78 7.44
C GLU A 292 4.40 27.15 6.75
#